data_AF-A0A2I4CYM6-F1
#
_entry.id   AF-A0A2I4CYM6-F1
#
_cell.length_a   1.000
_cell.length_b   1.000
_cell.length_c   1.000
_cell.angle_alpha   90.00
_cell.angle_beta   90.00
_cell.angle_gamma   90.00
#
_symmetry.space_group_name_H-M   'P 1'
#
loop_
_entity.id
_entity.type
_entity.pdbx_description
1 polymer ?
#
loop_
_entity_poly.entity_id
_entity_poly.type
_entity_poly.pdbx_seq_one_letter_code
_entity_poly.pdbx_strand_id
1 'polypeptide(L)'
;MSCGGESDIELSGDEEEECQIVEQPQRLLRGSFSICPPSGSFGFRLLSFLAYWCCKKSSHRKVSRTIRTGSLFEKSKSSLFKWMKFIYRFSQGLRLRQIDMIDDDVAGSSRTLSTMAKRIRHVCICAMERHRVNNRQCLGGRKEFVVIDESCHRHQRKFVFFQCARGCFGNGWKRKKWVFGLMGVKDKRRRLVLKLVEKRSRRHLVPLIRQHVKPGSSIISDEWRAYKNVLTNIGYKHYTVNHSKWFVDPQSGSHTQLIERAWKTIKGHVRRLRGNRTESLLEEHLMVLEWSSWLGSQHPDGPLGRLFKDIHKNCPV
;
A
#
# COMPACT_ATOMS: atom_id res chain seq x y z
N MET A 1 -29.16 52.17 8.38
CA MET A 1 -28.64 52.27 6.99
C MET A 1 -27.14 52.48 7.12
N SER A 2 -26.21 51.64 6.69
CA SER A 2 -26.22 50.29 6.11
C SER A 2 -24.93 49.61 6.57
N CYS A 3 -24.98 48.29 6.72
CA CYS A 3 -23.82 47.42 6.95
C CYS A 3 -22.92 47.39 5.70
N GLY A 4 -21.61 47.43 5.94
CA GLY A 4 -20.55 47.28 4.94
C GLY A 4 -20.26 45.81 4.62
N GLY A 5 -19.68 45.60 3.45
CA GLY A 5 -19.59 44.32 2.73
C GLY A 5 -18.80 43.22 3.43
N GLU A 6 -19.29 42.00 3.21
CA GLU A 6 -18.52 40.75 3.30
C GLU A 6 -17.47 40.73 2.19
N SER A 7 -16.20 40.61 2.56
CA SER A 7 -15.13 40.20 1.66
C SER A 7 -14.90 38.71 1.85
N ASP A 8 -15.35 37.91 0.89
CA ASP A 8 -14.97 36.50 0.76
C ASP A 8 -13.45 36.40 0.53
N ILE A 9 -12.75 35.85 1.53
CA ILE A 9 -11.33 35.54 1.43
C ILE A 9 -11.22 34.17 0.76
N GLU A 10 -10.90 34.17 -0.54
CA GLU A 10 -10.43 32.96 -1.24
C GLU A 10 -9.11 32.50 -0.58
N LEU A 11 -9.18 31.45 0.24
CA LEU A 11 -8.01 30.81 0.82
C LEU A 11 -7.29 29.98 -0.26
N SER A 12 -5.96 30.07 -0.23
CA SER A 12 -5.09 29.33 -1.15
C SER A 12 -5.13 27.82 -0.88
N GLY A 13 -4.95 26.99 -1.92
CA GLY A 13 -5.10 25.53 -1.83
C GLY A 13 -4.18 24.81 -0.81
N ASP A 14 -3.14 25.47 -0.31
CA ASP A 14 -2.26 24.95 0.73
C ASP A 14 -2.88 25.09 2.15
N GLU A 15 -3.75 26.08 2.38
CA GLU A 15 -4.38 26.36 3.68
C GLU A 15 -5.62 25.48 3.93
N GLU A 16 -6.38 25.14 2.87
CA GLU A 16 -7.44 24.12 2.95
C GLU A 16 -6.86 22.72 3.24
N GLU A 17 -5.68 22.38 2.69
CA GLU A 17 -4.98 21.13 2.98
C GLU A 17 -4.49 21.07 4.44
N GLU A 18 -4.01 22.19 5.00
CA GLU A 18 -3.61 22.25 6.40
C GLU A 18 -4.80 22.10 7.35
N CYS A 19 -5.97 22.67 7.02
CA CYS A 19 -7.21 22.45 7.77
C CYS A 19 -7.65 20.98 7.81
N GLN A 20 -7.54 20.24 6.70
CA GLN A 20 -7.84 18.79 6.71
C GLN A 20 -6.88 18.00 7.60
N ILE A 21 -5.60 18.39 7.69
CA ILE A 21 -4.60 17.76 8.56
C ILE A 21 -4.92 18.00 10.05
N VAL A 22 -5.56 19.12 10.38
CA VAL A 22 -5.91 19.52 11.76
C VAL A 22 -7.28 18.97 12.22
N GLU A 23 -8.25 18.77 11.33
CA GLU A 23 -9.58 18.24 11.69
C GLU A 23 -9.69 16.71 11.74
N GLN A 24 -8.95 15.99 10.90
CA GLN A 24 -8.92 14.51 10.87
C GLN A 24 -8.47 13.82 12.19
N PRO A 25 -7.50 14.35 12.97
CA PRO A 25 -7.19 13.83 14.28
C PRO A 25 -8.41 13.81 15.19
N GLN A 26 -9.27 14.84 15.15
CA GLN A 26 -10.44 14.91 16.03
C GLN A 26 -11.49 13.82 15.72
N ARG A 27 -11.62 13.40 14.46
CA ARG A 27 -12.53 12.31 14.06
C ARG A 27 -12.00 10.92 14.40
N LEU A 28 -10.71 10.67 14.21
CA LEU A 28 -10.05 9.41 14.62
C LEU A 28 -10.10 9.14 16.12
N LEU A 29 -10.24 10.20 16.90
CA LEU A 29 -10.22 10.18 18.35
C LEU A 29 -11.61 10.06 18.98
N ARG A 30 -12.71 10.02 18.21
CA ARG A 30 -14.06 9.72 18.74
C ARG A 30 -14.28 8.21 18.97
N GLY A 31 -13.26 7.49 19.43
CA GLY A 31 -13.42 6.14 19.96
C GLY A 31 -14.05 6.22 21.34
N SER A 32 -15.21 5.60 21.52
CA SER A 32 -15.86 5.43 22.81
C SER A 32 -15.05 4.43 23.65
N PHE A 33 -14.02 4.92 24.33
CA PHE A 33 -13.23 4.12 25.27
C PHE A 33 -14.05 3.75 26.51
N SER A 34 -14.36 2.48 26.69
CA SER A 34 -14.88 1.96 27.96
C SER A 34 -13.74 1.70 28.94
N ILE A 35 -13.27 2.76 29.62
CA ILE A 35 -12.39 2.64 30.81
C ILE A 35 -13.21 2.23 32.06
N CYS A 36 -14.55 2.26 31.99
CA CYS A 36 -15.46 1.81 33.04
C CYS A 36 -16.72 1.16 32.46
N PRO A 37 -17.35 0.17 33.16
CA PRO A 37 -18.72 -0.29 32.89
C PRO A 37 -19.75 0.87 32.96
N PRO A 38 -20.96 0.71 32.43
CA PRO A 38 -21.54 1.61 31.42
C PRO A 38 -22.31 2.78 32.02
N SER A 39 -21.65 3.91 32.34
CA SER A 39 -22.39 5.16 32.67
C SER A 39 -21.55 6.45 32.74
N GLY A 40 -20.40 6.54 32.06
CA GLY A 40 -19.46 7.65 32.25
C GLY A 40 -19.41 8.63 31.09
N SER A 41 -19.94 9.84 31.23
CA SER A 41 -19.68 10.94 30.28
C SER A 41 -18.20 11.35 30.33
N PHE A 42 -17.53 11.44 29.19
CA PHE A 42 -16.09 11.76 29.08
C PHE A 42 -15.85 13.26 28.89
N GLY A 43 -14.63 13.71 29.23
CA GLY A 43 -14.14 15.06 28.92
C GLY A 43 -12.78 14.97 28.26
N PHE A 44 -12.67 15.52 27.05
CA PHE A 44 -11.39 15.69 26.37
C PHE A 44 -10.66 16.90 26.98
N ARG A 45 -9.39 16.74 27.35
CA ARG A 45 -8.55 17.84 27.81
C ARG A 45 -7.23 17.84 27.04
N LEU A 46 -6.92 18.99 26.44
CA LEU A 46 -5.62 19.31 25.86
C LEU A 46 -4.80 20.01 26.94
N LEU A 47 -3.66 19.43 27.32
CA LEU A 47 -2.73 20.09 28.22
C LEU A 47 -1.35 19.98 27.57
N SER A 48 -0.79 21.12 27.16
CA SER A 48 0.60 21.25 26.69
C SER A 48 1.05 20.12 25.76
N PHE A 49 0.35 19.95 24.64
CA PHE A 49 0.64 18.95 23.58
C PHE A 49 0.40 17.46 23.92
N LEU A 50 -0.10 17.16 25.12
CA LEU A 50 -0.53 15.83 25.52
C LEU A 50 -2.06 15.80 25.62
N ALA A 51 -2.67 14.97 24.77
CA ALA A 51 -4.09 14.73 24.80
C ALA A 51 -4.36 13.40 25.52
N TYR A 52 -5.21 13.46 26.54
CA TYR A 52 -5.51 12.33 27.42
C TYR A 52 -7.00 12.25 27.74
N TRP A 53 -7.46 11.02 27.98
CA TRP A 53 -8.81 10.73 28.44
C TRP A 53 -8.80 10.65 29.97
N CYS A 54 -9.68 11.44 30.60
CA CYS A 54 -9.96 11.34 32.03
C CYS A 54 -11.42 10.97 32.26
N CYS A 55 -11.65 10.07 33.21
CA CYS A 55 -12.99 9.79 33.72
C CYS A 55 -13.48 11.01 34.55
N LYS A 56 -14.74 11.44 34.34
CA LYS A 56 -15.35 12.54 35.10
C LYS A 56 -15.77 12.16 36.54
N LYS A 57 -15.84 10.86 36.88
CA LYS A 57 -16.18 10.41 38.25
C LYS A 57 -15.04 10.75 39.22
N SER A 58 -15.38 11.35 40.37
CA SER A 58 -14.41 11.78 41.39
C SER A 58 -13.52 10.65 41.91
N SER A 59 -14.07 9.43 41.99
CA SER A 59 -13.36 8.22 42.40
C SER A 59 -12.28 7.76 41.41
N HIS A 60 -12.38 8.13 40.12
CA HIS A 60 -11.50 7.63 39.04
C HIS A 60 -10.63 8.73 38.43
N ARG A 61 -10.53 9.89 39.09
CA ARG A 61 -9.79 11.07 38.61
C ARG A 61 -8.30 10.82 38.37
N LYS A 62 -7.73 9.73 38.95
CA LYS A 62 -6.33 9.31 38.81
C LYS A 62 -6.07 8.38 37.62
N VAL A 63 -7.10 7.86 36.95
CA VAL A 63 -6.94 6.98 35.78
C VAL A 63 -6.96 7.84 34.52
N SER A 64 -5.81 8.40 34.16
CA SER A 64 -5.61 9.09 32.88
C SER A 64 -4.97 8.14 31.87
N ARG A 65 -5.64 7.89 30.74
CA ARG A 65 -5.02 7.19 29.61
C ARG A 65 -4.68 8.20 28.53
N THR A 66 -3.42 8.20 28.09
CA THR A 66 -3.03 9.04 26.94
C THR A 66 -3.67 8.52 25.67
N ILE A 67 -3.90 9.40 24.70
CA ILE A 67 -4.36 9.02 23.36
C ILE A 67 -3.43 8.00 22.67
N ARG A 68 -2.18 7.91 23.13
CA ARG A 68 -1.20 6.98 22.58
C ARG A 68 -1.41 5.53 23.03
N THR A 69 -2.04 5.30 24.18
CA THR A 69 -2.17 3.97 24.78
C THR A 69 -3.09 3.08 23.94
N GLY A 70 -2.61 1.93 23.47
CA GLY A 70 -3.40 1.03 22.60
C GLY A 70 -3.54 1.49 21.14
N SER A 71 -2.86 2.58 20.77
CA SER A 71 -2.92 3.17 19.43
C SER A 71 -1.65 2.91 18.61
N LEU A 72 -1.70 3.28 17.33
CA LEU A 72 -0.52 3.34 16.44
C LEU A 72 0.65 4.15 17.04
N PHE A 73 0.37 5.10 17.93
CA PHE A 73 1.35 6.04 18.49
C PHE A 73 1.97 5.57 19.81
N GLU A 74 1.61 4.39 20.29
CA GLU A 74 2.06 3.88 21.59
C GLU A 74 3.59 3.82 21.68
N LYS A 75 4.18 4.28 22.80
CA LYS A 75 5.64 4.30 23.03
C LYS A 75 6.45 5.11 22.00
N SER A 76 5.81 5.85 21.10
CA SER A 76 6.50 6.79 20.20
C SER A 76 6.84 8.08 20.95
N LYS A 77 8.07 8.57 20.77
CA LYS A 77 8.50 9.89 21.30
C LYS A 77 8.10 11.04 20.36
N SER A 78 7.75 10.75 19.11
CA SER A 78 7.31 11.75 18.13
C SER A 78 5.96 12.37 18.52
N SER A 79 5.74 13.63 18.16
CA SER A 79 4.43 14.28 18.34
C SER A 79 3.37 13.67 17.42
N LEU A 80 2.09 13.83 17.80
CA LEU A 80 0.97 13.38 16.96
C LEU A 80 0.95 14.11 15.63
N PHE A 81 1.29 15.41 15.61
CA PHE A 81 1.38 16.19 14.38
C PHE A 81 2.42 15.64 13.40
N LYS A 82 3.61 15.26 13.88
CA LYS A 82 4.65 14.59 13.05
C LYS A 82 4.14 13.26 12.49
N TRP A 83 3.36 12.52 13.27
CA TRP A 83 2.70 11.30 12.79
C TRP A 83 1.65 11.56 11.72
N MET A 84 0.82 12.59 11.88
CA MET A 84 -0.20 12.94 10.87
C MET A 84 0.46 13.37 9.56
N LYS A 85 1.50 14.22 9.62
CA LYS A 85 2.32 14.56 8.44
C LYS A 85 2.88 13.31 7.76
N PHE A 86 3.43 12.37 8.53
CA PHE A 86 3.93 11.11 7.99
C PHE A 86 2.84 10.27 7.32
N ILE A 87 1.67 10.13 7.95
CA ILE A 87 0.53 9.35 7.41
C ILE A 87 0.01 9.98 6.12
N TYR A 88 -0.16 11.30 6.11
CA TYR A 88 -0.57 12.05 4.92
C TYR A 88 0.44 11.83 3.78
N ARG A 89 1.74 12.08 4.02
CA ARG A 89 2.80 11.87 3.01
C ARG A 89 2.88 10.41 2.53
N PHE A 90 2.66 9.44 3.43
CA PHE A 90 2.61 8.02 3.07
C PHE A 90 1.43 7.72 2.13
N SER A 91 0.26 8.31 2.39
CA SER A 91 -0.96 8.07 1.62
C SER A 91 -0.91 8.62 0.18
N GLN A 92 -0.19 9.73 -0.02
CA GLN A 92 -0.02 10.37 -1.34
C GLN A 92 0.82 9.54 -2.32
N GLY A 93 1.42 8.42 -1.87
CA GLY A 93 1.99 7.42 -2.77
C GLY A 93 3.14 7.91 -3.66
N LEU A 94 3.83 9.00 -3.30
CA LEU A 94 4.77 9.66 -4.19
C LEU A 94 6.06 10.09 -3.47
N ARG A 95 7.19 9.74 -4.11
CA ARG A 95 8.52 10.36 -4.00
C ARG A 95 9.32 10.37 -2.70
N LEU A 96 8.90 9.80 -1.57
CA LEU A 96 9.70 9.93 -0.34
C LEU A 96 11.09 9.26 -0.43
N ARG A 97 12.14 10.06 -0.66
CA ARG A 97 13.46 9.70 -0.13
C ARG A 97 13.33 9.87 1.38
N GLN A 98 13.95 8.98 2.14
CA GLN A 98 14.04 9.16 3.60
C GLN A 98 14.66 10.52 3.97
N ILE A 99 15.42 11.11 3.05
CA ILE A 99 16.05 12.44 3.15
C ILE A 99 14.98 13.54 3.21
N ASP A 100 14.03 13.56 2.27
CA ASP A 100 13.02 14.63 2.18
C ASP A 100 12.12 14.68 3.45
N MET A 101 11.90 13.54 4.14
CA MET A 101 11.17 13.51 5.43
C MET A 101 12.00 13.92 6.65
N ILE A 102 13.33 13.80 6.57
CA ILE A 102 14.23 14.29 7.61
C ILE A 102 14.35 15.81 7.48
N ASP A 103 14.42 16.30 6.24
CA ASP A 103 14.52 17.74 5.92
C ASP A 103 13.21 18.47 6.29
N ASP A 104 12.04 17.86 6.09
CA ASP A 104 10.72 18.40 6.51
C ASP A 104 10.47 18.34 8.05
N ASP A 105 11.47 17.99 8.87
CA ASP A 105 11.39 17.75 10.34
C ASP A 105 10.27 16.76 10.78
N VAL A 106 9.78 15.92 9.86
CA VAL A 106 8.76 14.90 10.16
C VAL A 106 9.31 13.86 11.13
N ALA A 107 10.60 13.60 11.08
CA ALA A 107 11.28 12.74 12.02
C ALA A 107 12.72 13.18 12.24
N GLY A 108 13.07 13.47 13.49
CA GLY A 108 14.45 13.84 13.87
C GLY A 108 15.51 12.76 13.68
N SER A 109 15.17 11.57 13.15
CA SER A 109 16.16 10.57 12.73
C SER A 109 15.62 9.56 11.71
N SER A 110 16.52 8.97 10.92
CA SER A 110 16.22 7.86 10.00
C SER A 110 15.67 6.60 10.70
N ARG A 111 16.05 6.39 11.97
CA ARG A 111 15.57 5.29 12.81
C ARG A 111 14.11 5.46 13.19
N THR A 112 13.72 6.69 13.53
CA THR A 112 12.33 7.05 13.82
C THR A 112 11.45 6.82 12.58
N LEU A 113 11.88 7.29 11.40
CA LEU A 113 11.15 7.05 10.14
C LEU A 113 10.97 5.57 9.83
N SER A 114 12.04 4.79 10.00
CA SER A 114 11.98 3.34 9.75
C SER A 114 10.96 2.66 10.68
N THR A 115 10.87 3.12 11.93
CA THR A 115 9.91 2.63 12.92
C THR A 115 8.48 3.04 12.55
N MET A 116 8.26 4.30 12.17
CA MET A 116 6.96 4.81 11.73
C MET A 116 6.46 4.06 10.49
N ALA A 117 7.33 3.92 9.49
CA ALA A 117 7.04 3.16 8.29
C ALA A 117 6.73 1.69 8.60
N LYS A 118 7.46 1.05 9.52
CA LYS A 118 7.17 -0.34 9.92
C LYS A 118 5.76 -0.49 10.50
N ARG A 119 5.35 0.44 11.37
CA ARG A 119 4.00 0.41 11.97
C ARG A 119 2.90 0.60 10.92
N ILE A 120 3.06 1.56 10.01
CA ILE A 120 2.09 1.76 8.92
C ILE A 120 2.06 0.57 7.96
N ARG A 121 3.21 0.00 7.60
CA ARG A 121 3.26 -1.22 6.78
C ARG A 121 2.50 -2.37 7.45
N HIS A 122 2.70 -2.57 8.75
CA HIS A 122 1.96 -3.56 9.52
C HIS A 122 0.45 -3.33 9.43
N VAL A 123 0.00 -2.07 9.45
CA VAL A 123 -1.42 -1.75 9.28
C VAL A 123 -1.96 -2.21 7.93
N CYS A 124 -1.26 -1.87 6.85
CA CYS A 124 -1.62 -2.29 5.50
C CYS A 124 -1.65 -3.82 5.35
N ILE A 125 -0.69 -4.52 5.97
CA ILE A 125 -0.59 -5.99 5.94
C ILE A 125 -1.81 -6.62 6.62
N CYS A 126 -2.13 -6.25 7.85
CA CYS A 126 -3.31 -6.81 8.54
C CYS A 126 -4.61 -6.48 7.80
N ALA A 127 -4.71 -5.30 7.19
CA ALA A 127 -5.87 -4.95 6.36
C ALA A 127 -6.01 -5.86 5.13
N MET A 128 -4.89 -6.19 4.47
CA MET A 128 -4.87 -7.13 3.35
C MET A 128 -5.15 -8.56 3.77
N GLU A 129 -4.65 -9.01 4.91
CA GLU A 129 -4.95 -10.34 5.47
C GLU A 129 -6.44 -10.49 5.74
N ARG A 130 -7.07 -9.52 6.41
CA ARG A 130 -8.53 -9.49 6.60
C ARG A 130 -9.29 -9.49 5.28
N HIS A 131 -8.83 -8.72 4.30
CA HIS A 131 -9.45 -8.69 2.98
C HIS A 131 -9.36 -10.05 2.26
N ARG A 132 -8.24 -10.76 2.39
CA ARG A 132 -8.05 -12.10 1.81
C ARG A 132 -9.01 -13.11 2.41
N VAL A 133 -9.22 -13.08 3.73
CA VAL A 133 -10.17 -13.95 4.43
C VAL A 133 -11.61 -13.66 3.97
N ASN A 134 -11.99 -12.38 3.89
CA ASN A 134 -13.39 -12.01 3.63
C ASN A 134 -13.80 -12.10 2.15
N ASN A 135 -12.90 -11.74 1.21
CA ASN A 135 -13.25 -11.51 -0.19
C ASN A 135 -12.44 -12.35 -1.19
N ARG A 136 -11.65 -13.32 -0.72
CA ARG A 136 -10.83 -14.28 -1.50
C ARG A 136 -9.79 -13.70 -2.49
N GLN A 137 -9.53 -12.38 -2.51
CA GLN A 137 -8.54 -11.71 -3.39
C GLN A 137 -8.47 -12.32 -4.81
N CYS A 138 -9.63 -12.42 -5.47
CA CYS A 138 -9.74 -13.00 -6.81
C CYS A 138 -9.92 -11.92 -7.89
N LEU A 139 -9.17 -12.08 -8.97
CA LEU A 139 -9.21 -11.31 -10.21
C LEU A 139 -10.04 -12.03 -11.27
N GLY A 140 -10.45 -11.28 -12.29
CA GLY A 140 -11.14 -11.80 -13.46
C GLY A 140 -12.64 -12.01 -13.25
N GLY A 141 -13.31 -12.36 -14.34
CA GLY A 141 -14.76 -12.52 -14.43
C GLY A 141 -15.33 -11.80 -15.64
N ARG A 142 -16.65 -11.58 -15.65
CA ARG A 142 -17.31 -10.85 -16.74
C ARG A 142 -16.75 -9.42 -16.84
N LYS A 143 -16.26 -9.06 -18.03
CA LYS A 143 -15.68 -7.74 -18.38
C LYS A 143 -14.35 -7.39 -17.69
N GLU A 144 -13.67 -8.35 -17.07
CA GLU A 144 -12.33 -8.14 -16.50
C GLU A 144 -11.34 -9.13 -17.12
N PHE A 145 -10.29 -8.61 -17.74
CA PHE A 145 -9.17 -9.41 -18.20
C PHE A 145 -8.03 -9.33 -17.20
N VAL A 146 -7.21 -10.38 -17.16
CA VAL A 146 -6.06 -10.48 -16.27
C VAL A 146 -4.79 -10.48 -17.10
N VAL A 147 -3.90 -9.54 -16.84
CA VAL A 147 -2.55 -9.55 -17.43
C VAL A 147 -1.60 -10.21 -16.43
N ILE A 148 -0.80 -11.17 -16.87
CA ILE A 148 0.18 -11.86 -16.03
C ILE A 148 1.59 -11.66 -16.59
N ASP A 149 2.57 -11.49 -15.71
CA ASP A 149 3.98 -11.34 -16.07
C ASP A 149 4.90 -11.66 -14.87
N GLU A 150 6.15 -12.02 -15.14
CA GLU A 150 7.17 -12.30 -14.15
C GLU A 150 8.34 -11.31 -14.21
N SER A 151 8.58 -10.62 -13.10
CA SER A 151 9.65 -9.64 -13.02
C SER A 151 10.72 -10.03 -12.00
N CYS A 152 11.98 -10.01 -12.43
CA CYS A 152 13.14 -10.20 -11.56
C CYS A 152 13.39 -8.98 -10.68
N HIS A 153 13.40 -9.18 -9.36
CA HIS A 153 13.64 -8.16 -8.34
C HIS A 153 15.01 -8.38 -7.71
N ARG A 154 16.05 -8.13 -8.49
CA ARG A 154 17.44 -8.32 -8.05
C ARG A 154 17.93 -7.16 -7.18
N HIS A 155 18.73 -7.47 -6.17
CA HIS A 155 19.49 -6.47 -5.43
C HIS A 155 20.61 -5.93 -6.33
N GLN A 156 20.48 -4.67 -6.78
CA GLN A 156 21.44 -4.03 -7.67
C GLN A 156 22.27 -2.99 -6.89
N ARG A 157 23.57 -3.22 -6.73
CA ARG A 157 24.55 -2.15 -6.45
C ARG A 157 24.92 -1.49 -7.79
N LYS A 158 25.11 -0.16 -7.77
CA LYS A 158 25.26 0.74 -8.94
C LYS A 158 26.29 0.24 -9.98
N PHE A 159 27.39 -0.36 -9.53
CA PHE A 159 28.47 -0.86 -10.39
C PHE A 159 28.04 -1.99 -11.33
N VAL A 160 27.00 -2.74 -10.98
CA VAL A 160 26.70 -4.00 -11.66
C VAL A 160 25.56 -3.88 -12.68
N PHE A 161 24.84 -2.76 -12.67
CA PHE A 161 23.88 -2.42 -13.72
C PHE A 161 24.58 -2.31 -15.08
N PHE A 162 25.75 -1.67 -15.11
CA PHE A 162 26.55 -1.48 -16.33
C PHE A 162 27.12 -2.79 -16.88
N GLN A 163 27.42 -3.75 -16.00
CA GLN A 163 28.03 -5.03 -16.36
C GLN A 163 26.98 -6.08 -16.80
N CYS A 164 25.77 -6.02 -16.24
CA CYS A 164 24.65 -6.86 -16.69
C CYS A 164 24.05 -6.42 -18.03
N ALA A 165 24.11 -5.13 -18.37
CA ALA A 165 23.77 -4.65 -19.72
C ALA A 165 24.74 -5.17 -20.81
N ARG A 166 25.93 -5.62 -20.40
CA ARG A 166 27.00 -6.16 -21.27
C ARG A 166 27.17 -7.69 -21.19
N GLY A 167 26.25 -8.42 -20.55
CA GLY A 167 26.24 -9.88 -20.58
C GLY A 167 27.28 -10.60 -19.71
N CYS A 168 28.05 -9.90 -18.86
CA CYS A 168 29.04 -10.55 -18.00
C CYS A 168 28.40 -11.07 -16.70
N PHE A 169 28.10 -12.37 -16.65
CA PHE A 169 27.62 -13.06 -15.46
C PHE A 169 28.81 -13.51 -14.58
N GLY A 170 29.20 -12.69 -13.61
CA GLY A 170 30.10 -13.13 -12.54
C GLY A 170 29.40 -14.08 -11.56
N ASN A 171 30.11 -15.12 -11.11
CA ASN A 171 29.66 -16.25 -10.27
C ASN A 171 29.27 -15.89 -8.80
N GLY A 172 28.86 -14.65 -8.53
CA GLY A 172 28.56 -14.16 -7.16
C GLY A 172 27.08 -14.13 -6.74
N TRP A 173 26.11 -14.51 -7.59
CA TRP A 173 24.67 -14.33 -7.26
C TRP A 173 23.90 -15.62 -7.00
N LYS A 174 23.70 -15.92 -5.71
CA LYS A 174 22.88 -17.08 -5.30
C LYS A 174 21.39 -16.83 -5.08
N ARG A 175 20.82 -15.64 -5.34
CA ARG A 175 19.36 -15.42 -5.13
C ARG A 175 18.72 -14.61 -6.25
N LYS A 176 18.32 -15.29 -7.33
CA LYS A 176 17.37 -14.72 -8.32
C LYS A 176 15.99 -14.68 -7.66
N LYS A 177 15.52 -13.50 -7.25
CA LYS A 177 14.18 -13.31 -6.67
C LYS A 177 13.21 -12.91 -7.77
N TRP A 178 12.22 -13.74 -8.02
CA TRP A 178 11.17 -13.45 -8.99
C TRP A 178 9.92 -13.01 -8.26
N VAL A 179 9.24 -12.01 -8.81
CA VAL A 179 7.90 -11.63 -8.37
C VAL A 179 6.97 -11.93 -9.54
N PHE A 180 5.99 -12.78 -9.29
CA PHE A 180 4.91 -13.04 -10.22
C PHE A 180 3.79 -12.03 -9.99
N GLY A 181 3.47 -11.27 -11.04
CA GLY A 181 2.44 -10.26 -11.01
C GLY A 181 1.21 -10.71 -11.79
N LEU A 182 0.05 -10.53 -11.19
CA LEU A 182 -1.25 -10.64 -11.86
C LEU A 182 -1.98 -9.30 -11.71
N MET A 183 -2.45 -8.75 -12.82
CA MET A 183 -3.18 -7.49 -12.85
C MET A 183 -4.57 -7.71 -13.43
N GLY A 184 -5.61 -7.57 -12.62
CA GLY A 184 -6.98 -7.47 -13.10
C GLY A 184 -7.26 -6.06 -13.59
N VAL A 185 -7.78 -5.96 -14.82
CA VAL A 185 -8.14 -4.69 -15.44
C VAL A 185 -9.62 -4.72 -15.76
N LYS A 186 -10.36 -3.81 -15.12
CA LYS A 186 -11.79 -3.60 -15.35
C LYS A 186 -12.03 -2.11 -15.45
N ASP A 187 -12.37 -1.64 -16.64
CA ASP A 187 -12.51 -0.20 -16.95
C ASP A 187 -11.22 0.58 -16.55
N LYS A 188 -11.36 1.58 -15.68
CA LYS A 188 -10.22 2.35 -15.11
C LYS A 188 -9.59 1.68 -13.88
N ARG A 189 -10.21 0.62 -13.33
CA ARG A 189 -9.77 -0.03 -12.09
C ARG A 189 -8.67 -1.05 -12.40
N ARG A 190 -7.60 -1.00 -11.60
CA ARG A 190 -6.47 -1.92 -11.69
C ARG A 190 -6.21 -2.53 -10.32
N ARG A 191 -6.28 -3.86 -10.24
CA ARG A 191 -6.04 -4.62 -9.00
C ARG A 191 -4.83 -5.53 -9.19
N LEU A 192 -3.87 -5.42 -8.27
CA LEU A 192 -2.60 -6.13 -8.36
C LEU A 192 -2.54 -7.28 -7.35
N VAL A 193 -2.06 -8.43 -7.80
CA VAL A 193 -1.62 -9.53 -6.95
C VAL A 193 -0.14 -9.76 -7.26
N LEU A 194 0.71 -9.70 -6.24
CA LEU A 194 2.16 -9.76 -6.34
C LEU A 194 2.66 -10.86 -5.42
N LYS A 195 3.21 -11.93 -5.99
CA LYS A 195 3.71 -13.08 -5.24
C LYS A 195 5.20 -13.27 -5.43
N LEU A 196 5.93 -13.35 -4.33
CA LEU A 196 7.33 -13.77 -4.38
C LEU A 196 7.38 -15.25 -4.77
N VAL A 197 8.17 -15.57 -5.78
CA VAL A 197 8.35 -16.95 -6.27
C VAL A 197 9.83 -17.24 -6.42
N GLU A 198 10.24 -18.43 -6.00
CA GLU A 198 11.62 -18.88 -6.14
C GLU A 198 11.91 -19.29 -7.60
N LYS A 199 10.95 -20.00 -8.21
CA LYS A 199 11.07 -20.58 -9.56
C LYS A 199 9.88 -20.19 -10.44
N ARG A 200 10.16 -19.77 -11.68
CA ARG A 200 9.14 -19.47 -12.71
C ARG A 200 8.66 -20.70 -13.47
N SER A 201 8.63 -21.85 -12.82
CA SER A 201 8.18 -23.07 -13.47
C SER A 201 6.66 -23.14 -13.48
N ARG A 202 6.10 -23.84 -14.47
CA ARG A 202 4.66 -24.11 -14.57
C ARG A 202 4.06 -24.61 -13.25
N ARG A 203 4.78 -25.50 -12.54
CA ARG A 203 4.37 -26.08 -11.25
C ARG A 203 4.16 -25.03 -10.15
N HIS A 204 4.84 -23.89 -10.22
CA HIS A 204 4.73 -22.82 -9.22
C HIS A 204 3.74 -21.73 -9.66
N LEU A 205 3.70 -21.40 -10.95
CA LEU A 205 2.91 -20.28 -11.45
C LEU A 205 1.43 -20.63 -11.66
N VAL A 206 1.13 -21.82 -12.18
CA VAL A 206 -0.25 -22.24 -12.49
C VAL A 206 -1.13 -22.34 -11.24
N PRO A 207 -0.67 -22.89 -10.09
CA PRO A 207 -1.47 -22.87 -8.86
C PRO A 207 -1.82 -21.46 -8.40
N LEU A 208 -0.88 -20.50 -8.52
CA LEU A 208 -1.13 -19.10 -8.16
C LEU A 208 -2.19 -18.45 -9.07
N ILE A 209 -2.16 -18.77 -10.37
CA ILE A 209 -3.21 -18.32 -11.30
C ILE A 209 -4.56 -18.90 -10.89
N ARG A 210 -4.64 -20.22 -10.60
CA ARG A 210 -5.91 -20.86 -10.18
C ARG A 210 -6.45 -20.31 -8.87
N GLN A 211 -5.56 -19.96 -7.94
CA GLN A 211 -5.93 -19.38 -6.65
C GLN A 211 -6.51 -17.96 -6.79
N HIS A 212 -5.95 -17.16 -7.71
CA HIS A 212 -6.24 -15.73 -7.79
C HIS A 212 -7.02 -15.30 -9.03
N VAL A 213 -7.32 -16.20 -9.98
CA VAL A 213 -8.04 -15.88 -11.21
C VAL A 213 -9.24 -16.79 -11.37
N LYS A 214 -10.43 -16.20 -11.50
CA LYS A 214 -11.68 -16.96 -11.67
C LYS A 214 -11.63 -17.83 -12.93
N PRO A 215 -12.03 -19.11 -12.87
CA PRO A 215 -12.12 -19.98 -14.05
C PRO A 215 -12.90 -19.33 -15.20
N GLY A 216 -12.50 -19.58 -16.45
CA GLY A 216 -13.15 -18.98 -17.63
C GLY A 216 -12.76 -17.54 -17.94
N SER A 217 -11.91 -16.90 -17.11
CA SER A 217 -11.44 -15.53 -17.36
C SER A 217 -10.48 -15.46 -18.55
N SER A 218 -10.41 -14.26 -19.15
CA SER A 218 -9.40 -13.93 -20.16
C SER A 218 -8.07 -13.58 -19.50
N ILE A 219 -7.00 -14.28 -19.90
CA ILE A 219 -5.65 -14.05 -19.42
C ILE A 219 -4.79 -13.60 -20.60
N ILE A 220 -4.01 -12.53 -20.42
CA ILE A 220 -3.05 -12.01 -21.38
C ILE A 220 -1.65 -12.20 -20.79
N SER A 221 -0.72 -12.77 -21.55
CA SER A 221 0.69 -12.91 -21.17
C SER A 221 1.62 -12.79 -22.36
N ASP A 222 2.91 -12.73 -22.10
CA ASP A 222 3.93 -12.97 -23.12
C ASP A 222 3.93 -14.45 -23.55
N GLU A 223 4.65 -14.80 -24.62
CA GLU A 223 4.84 -16.18 -25.12
C GLU A 223 5.75 -17.04 -24.22
N TRP A 224 5.53 -17.01 -22.90
CA TRP A 224 6.32 -17.82 -21.98
C TRP A 224 5.92 -19.30 -22.06
N ARG A 225 6.91 -20.18 -22.23
CA ARG A 225 6.71 -21.64 -22.39
C ARG A 225 5.94 -22.28 -21.24
N ALA A 226 5.99 -21.71 -20.03
CA ALA A 226 5.27 -22.27 -18.89
C ALA A 226 3.74 -22.13 -19.01
N TYR A 227 3.25 -21.17 -19.81
CA TYR A 227 1.83 -20.89 -20.00
C TYR A 227 1.24 -21.55 -21.25
N LYS A 228 2.08 -21.80 -22.27
CA LYS A 228 1.67 -22.34 -23.58
C LYS A 228 0.83 -23.62 -23.43
N ASN A 229 -0.37 -23.61 -24.01
CA ASN A 229 -1.40 -24.66 -23.99
C ASN A 229 -1.96 -25.02 -22.60
N VAL A 230 -1.30 -24.62 -21.51
CA VAL A 230 -1.70 -24.96 -20.15
C VAL A 230 -2.96 -24.23 -19.73
N LEU A 231 -2.95 -22.91 -19.94
CA LEU A 231 -4.02 -22.04 -19.46
C LEU A 231 -5.31 -22.32 -20.21
N THR A 232 -5.22 -22.59 -21.52
CA THR A 232 -6.34 -23.04 -22.34
C THR A 232 -6.89 -24.40 -21.87
N ASN A 233 -6.02 -25.38 -21.61
CA ASN A 233 -6.44 -26.72 -21.18
C ASN A 233 -7.12 -26.74 -19.80
N ILE A 234 -6.81 -25.79 -18.93
CA ILE A 234 -7.47 -25.65 -17.62
C ILE A 234 -8.70 -24.72 -17.65
N GLY A 235 -9.12 -24.28 -18.85
CA GLY A 235 -10.36 -23.55 -19.06
C GLY A 235 -10.27 -22.02 -19.02
N TYR A 236 -9.08 -21.43 -19.19
CA TYR A 236 -8.93 -19.98 -19.37
C TYR A 236 -8.88 -19.59 -20.85
N LYS A 237 -9.34 -18.38 -21.17
CA LYS A 237 -9.16 -17.80 -22.51
C LYS A 237 -7.80 -17.12 -22.55
N HIS A 238 -6.79 -17.82 -23.05
CA HIS A 238 -5.41 -17.34 -23.04
C HIS A 238 -5.05 -16.63 -24.34
N TYR A 239 -4.61 -15.38 -24.23
CA TYR A 239 -4.06 -14.56 -25.31
C TYR A 239 -2.59 -14.33 -25.05
N THR A 240 -1.77 -14.49 -26.09
CA THR A 240 -0.32 -14.31 -26.01
C THR A 240 0.13 -13.15 -26.88
N VAL A 241 1.06 -12.34 -26.39
CA VAL A 241 1.69 -11.26 -27.16
C VAL A 241 3.11 -11.67 -27.51
N ASN A 242 3.42 -11.66 -28.80
CA ASN A 242 4.78 -11.92 -29.28
C ASN A 242 5.58 -10.62 -29.41
N HIS A 243 6.33 -10.28 -28.37
CA HIS A 243 7.14 -9.06 -28.33
C HIS A 243 8.30 -9.01 -29.35
N SER A 244 8.64 -10.13 -30.00
CA SER A 244 9.63 -10.12 -31.09
C SER A 244 9.07 -9.62 -32.41
N LYS A 245 7.74 -9.65 -32.56
CA LYS A 245 7.05 -9.28 -33.81
C LYS A 245 6.18 -8.04 -33.63
N TRP A 246 5.48 -7.91 -32.49
CA TRP A 246 4.42 -6.93 -32.32
C TRP A 246 4.44 -6.30 -30.93
N PHE A 247 4.19 -4.99 -30.87
CA PHE A 247 4.01 -4.23 -29.61
C PHE A 247 2.57 -4.30 -29.09
N VAL A 248 1.62 -4.51 -30.00
CA VAL A 248 0.21 -4.82 -29.77
C VAL A 248 -0.12 -5.94 -30.73
N ASP A 249 -0.74 -7.02 -30.26
CA ASP A 249 -1.12 -8.11 -31.15
C ASP A 249 -2.18 -7.63 -32.15
N PRO A 250 -1.93 -7.69 -33.47
CA PRO A 250 -2.82 -7.09 -34.47
C PRO A 250 -4.15 -7.83 -34.62
N GLN A 251 -4.22 -9.11 -34.22
CA GLN A 251 -5.45 -9.91 -34.34
C GLN A 251 -6.38 -9.75 -33.13
N SER A 252 -5.82 -9.73 -31.91
CA SER A 252 -6.59 -9.66 -30.67
C SER A 252 -6.62 -8.28 -30.02
N GLY A 253 -5.76 -7.35 -30.45
CA GLY A 253 -5.53 -6.06 -29.79
C GLY A 253 -4.88 -6.18 -28.40
N SER A 254 -4.38 -7.36 -28.04
CA SER A 254 -3.82 -7.64 -26.72
C SER A 254 -2.44 -6.99 -26.54
N HIS A 255 -2.18 -6.47 -25.35
CA HIS A 255 -0.92 -5.83 -24.98
C HIS A 255 -0.64 -5.97 -23.48
N THR A 256 0.63 -6.10 -23.11
CA THR A 256 1.10 -6.26 -21.71
C THR A 256 1.65 -4.96 -21.11
N GLN A 257 1.60 -3.85 -21.84
CA GLN A 257 2.16 -2.55 -21.43
C GLN A 257 1.69 -2.07 -20.05
N LEU A 258 0.48 -2.44 -19.66
CA LEU A 258 -0.10 -2.06 -18.38
C LEU A 258 0.67 -2.68 -17.20
N ILE A 259 1.02 -3.97 -17.30
CA ILE A 259 1.81 -4.63 -16.26
C ILE A 259 3.28 -4.20 -16.32
N GLU A 260 3.82 -3.92 -17.51
CA GLU A 260 5.18 -3.36 -17.66
C GLU A 260 5.31 -1.99 -16.97
N ARG A 261 4.34 -1.10 -17.17
CA ARG A 261 4.27 0.19 -16.48
C ARG A 261 4.17 0.00 -14.97
N ALA A 262 3.36 -0.94 -14.51
CA ALA A 262 3.28 -1.26 -13.09
C ALA A 262 4.61 -1.77 -12.53
N TRP A 263 5.35 -2.61 -13.26
CA TRP A 263 6.68 -3.05 -12.83
C TRP A 263 7.67 -1.92 -12.67
N LYS A 264 7.64 -0.91 -13.54
CA LYS A 264 8.47 0.30 -13.39
C LYS A 264 8.18 1.00 -12.07
N THR A 265 6.91 1.16 -11.72
CA THR A 265 6.46 1.75 -10.45
C THR A 265 6.87 0.91 -9.24
N ILE A 266 6.61 -0.41 -9.29
CA ILE A 266 6.95 -1.36 -8.22
C ILE A 266 8.47 -1.39 -7.96
N LYS A 267 9.28 -1.54 -9.02
CA LYS A 267 10.75 -1.51 -8.90
C LYS A 267 11.25 -0.16 -8.40
N GLY A 268 10.59 0.94 -8.78
CA GLY A 268 10.87 2.26 -8.26
C GLY A 268 10.66 2.34 -6.74
N HIS A 269 9.52 1.84 -6.27
CA HIS A 269 9.16 1.81 -4.85
C HIS A 269 10.13 0.94 -4.03
N VAL A 270 10.38 -0.30 -4.48
CA VAL A 270 11.29 -1.23 -3.81
C VAL A 270 12.72 -0.69 -3.75
N ARG A 271 13.22 -0.05 -4.81
CA ARG A 271 14.56 0.55 -4.82
C ARG A 271 14.67 1.74 -3.86
N ARG A 272 13.70 2.66 -3.89
CA ARG A 272 13.69 3.85 -3.04
C ARG A 272 13.69 3.51 -1.55
N LEU A 273 12.89 2.52 -1.16
CA LEU A 273 12.78 2.10 0.25
C LEU A 273 13.85 1.09 0.66
N ARG A 274 14.78 0.74 -0.24
CA ARG A 274 15.74 -0.38 -0.05
C ARG A 274 15.00 -1.64 0.45
N GLY A 275 13.82 -1.90 -0.10
CA GLY A 275 12.90 -2.95 0.33
C GLY A 275 13.33 -4.36 -0.07
N ASN A 276 14.41 -4.50 -0.85
CA ASN A 276 14.93 -5.79 -1.33
C ASN A 276 16.12 -6.32 -0.51
N ARG A 277 16.31 -5.84 0.74
CA ARG A 277 17.37 -6.35 1.64
C ARG A 277 17.11 -7.79 2.07
N THR A 278 15.89 -8.09 2.49
CA THR A 278 15.44 -9.44 2.90
C THR A 278 14.23 -9.85 2.07
N GLU A 279 13.84 -11.13 2.13
CA GLU A 279 12.64 -11.65 1.44
C GLU A 279 11.37 -11.19 2.14
N SER A 280 11.30 -11.36 3.46
CA SER A 280 10.21 -10.84 4.28
C SER A 280 9.96 -9.34 4.06
N LEU A 281 11.01 -8.50 4.01
CA LEU A 281 10.82 -7.06 3.76
C LEU A 281 10.29 -6.79 2.34
N LEU A 282 10.73 -7.56 1.35
CA LEU A 282 10.21 -7.43 -0.01
C LEU A 282 8.72 -7.79 -0.04
N GLU A 283 8.33 -8.88 0.60
CA GLU A 283 6.93 -9.30 0.73
C GLU A 283 6.07 -8.24 1.44
N GLU A 284 6.55 -7.65 2.54
CA GLU A 284 5.86 -6.54 3.21
C GLU A 284 5.59 -5.38 2.25
N HIS A 285 6.60 -4.99 1.45
CA HIS A 285 6.44 -3.90 0.48
C HIS A 285 5.50 -4.27 -0.68
N LEU A 286 5.50 -5.52 -1.13
CA LEU A 286 4.55 -6.01 -2.14
C LEU A 286 3.12 -5.96 -1.58
N MET A 287 2.91 -6.35 -0.32
CA MET A 287 1.60 -6.29 0.33
C MET A 287 1.06 -4.86 0.47
N VAL A 288 1.93 -3.88 0.72
CA VAL A 288 1.53 -2.46 0.74
C VAL A 288 1.09 -1.98 -0.66
N LEU A 289 1.76 -2.43 -1.71
CA LEU A 289 1.38 -2.13 -3.10
C LEU A 289 0.04 -2.79 -3.47
N GLU A 290 -0.17 -4.04 -3.03
CA GLU A 290 -1.48 -4.69 -3.16
C GLU A 290 -2.56 -3.91 -2.41
N TRP A 291 -2.32 -3.52 -1.15
CA TRP A 291 -3.23 -2.71 -0.33
C TRP A 291 -3.65 -1.43 -1.05
N SER A 292 -2.69 -0.70 -1.63
CA SER A 292 -2.97 0.52 -2.39
C SER A 292 -3.89 0.25 -3.58
N SER A 293 -3.68 -0.85 -4.32
CA SER A 293 -4.50 -1.20 -5.50
C SER A 293 -5.89 -1.77 -5.17
N TRP A 294 -6.02 -2.51 -4.07
CA TRP A 294 -7.26 -3.21 -3.71
C TRP A 294 -8.17 -2.37 -2.81
N LEU A 295 -7.57 -1.64 -1.87
CA LEU A 295 -8.28 -1.03 -0.76
C LEU A 295 -8.17 0.49 -0.79
N GLY A 296 -6.97 1.02 -1.07
CA GLY A 296 -6.69 2.46 -1.07
C GLY A 296 -7.37 3.19 -2.23
N SER A 297 -7.09 2.76 -3.47
CA SER A 297 -7.60 3.41 -4.70
C SER A 297 -9.12 3.31 -4.89
N GLN A 298 -9.78 2.43 -4.14
CA GLN A 298 -11.23 2.17 -4.26
C GLN A 298 -12.04 2.82 -3.14
N HIS A 299 -11.38 3.46 -2.15
CA HIS A 299 -12.07 4.10 -1.05
C HIS A 299 -12.61 5.47 -1.46
N PRO A 300 -13.84 5.86 -1.05
CA PRO A 300 -14.42 7.17 -1.38
C PRO A 300 -13.52 8.33 -0.96
N ASP A 301 -12.99 8.27 0.27
CA ASP A 301 -12.08 9.28 0.83
C ASP A 301 -10.60 9.08 0.42
N GLY A 302 -10.38 8.34 -0.67
CA GLY A 302 -9.06 8.02 -1.19
C GLY A 302 -8.19 7.15 -0.26
N PRO A 303 -6.88 7.02 -0.59
CA PRO A 303 -5.95 6.18 0.17
C PRO A 303 -5.75 6.63 1.62
N LEU A 304 -5.83 7.94 1.90
CA LEU A 304 -5.66 8.49 3.23
C LEU A 304 -6.82 8.08 4.15
N GLY A 305 -8.06 8.31 3.73
CA GLY A 305 -9.23 7.91 4.50
C GLY A 305 -9.29 6.39 4.68
N ARG A 306 -8.85 5.62 3.66
CA ARG A 306 -8.72 4.17 3.82
C ARG A 306 -7.73 3.78 4.90
N LEU A 307 -6.56 4.43 4.91
CA LEU A 307 -5.51 4.14 5.89
C LEU A 307 -6.00 4.43 7.31
N PHE A 308 -6.71 5.53 7.51
CA PHE A 308 -7.32 5.85 8.81
C PHE A 308 -8.35 4.81 9.27
N LYS A 309 -9.21 4.35 8.35
CA LYS A 309 -10.15 3.25 8.63
C LYS A 309 -9.42 1.96 9.04
N ASP A 310 -8.32 1.63 8.36
CA ASP A 310 -7.55 0.43 8.67
C ASP A 310 -6.73 0.57 9.98
N ILE A 311 -6.24 1.77 10.31
CA ILE A 311 -5.62 2.09 11.61
C ILE A 311 -6.62 1.87 12.74
N HIS A 312 -7.83 2.44 12.61
CA HIS A 312 -8.88 2.30 13.61
C HIS A 312 -9.27 0.83 13.84
N LYS A 313 -9.33 0.01 12.78
CA LYS A 313 -9.63 -1.43 12.90
C LYS A 313 -8.51 -2.25 13.54
N ASN A 314 -7.25 -1.85 13.41
CA ASN A 314 -6.12 -2.58 14.00
C ASN A 314 -5.87 -2.20 15.46
N CYS A 315 -6.22 -0.98 15.81
CA CYS A 315 -6.14 -0.45 17.15
C CYS A 315 -7.55 -0.03 17.55
N PRO A 316 -8.44 -0.99 17.89
CA PRO A 316 -9.73 -0.64 18.49
C PRO A 316 -9.43 -0.03 19.85
N VAL A 317 -9.48 1.30 19.87
CA VAL A 317 -9.38 2.13 21.06
C VAL A 317 -10.76 2.33 21.66
#